data_AF-A0A952QMZ7-F1
#
_entry.id   AF-A0A952QMZ7-F1
#
_cell.length_a   1.000
_cell.length_b   1.000
_cell.length_c   1.000
_cell.angle_alpha   90.00
_cell.angle_beta   90.00
_cell.angle_gamma   90.00
#
_symmetry.space_group_name_H-M   'P 1'
#
loop_
_entity.id
_entity.type
_entity.pdbx_description
1 polymer ?
#
loop_
_entity_poly.entity_id
_entity_poly.type
_entity_poly.pdbx_seq_one_letter_code
_entity_poly.pdbx_strand_id
1 'polypeptide(L)'
;MDDRLNQLAQIFRAMANLLAAQRANPYRVRAYRKAADAILMITGDLTDLAARRQLQEIPGIGKDLAGKIEEFLTTGTIRAYEELRTPLPKEVAEWASLPGLSDALVSYLYFRLNIRSLADLESLVASHLLRTQPGFSGSEDDLLAAIRRQRASDALTPPVEAP
;
A
#
# COMPACT_ATOMS: atom_id res chain seq x y z
N MET A 1 17.72 -6.69 24.66
CA MET A 1 17.25 -5.30 24.85
C MET A 1 17.92 -4.54 23.70
N ASP A 2 17.37 -4.39 22.48
CA ASP A 2 15.99 -4.11 22.07
C ASP A 2 15.67 -4.65 20.66
N ASP A 3 15.64 -5.98 20.48
CA ASP A 3 15.44 -6.60 19.17
C ASP A 3 14.13 -6.18 18.49
N ARG A 4 13.08 -5.90 19.29
CA ARG A 4 11.79 -5.41 18.77
C ARG A 4 11.86 -4.00 18.18
N LEU A 5 12.62 -3.08 18.79
CA LEU A 5 12.80 -1.72 18.26
C LEU A 5 13.55 -1.78 16.93
N ASN A 6 14.62 -2.59 16.87
CA ASN A 6 15.37 -2.82 15.65
C ASN A 6 14.49 -3.43 14.55
N GLN A 7 13.69 -4.46 14.86
CA GLN A 7 12.78 -5.09 13.91
C GLN A 7 11.75 -4.09 13.38
N LEU A 8 11.12 -3.31 14.26
CA LEU A 8 10.14 -2.31 13.88
C LEU A 8 10.75 -1.20 13.00
N ALA A 9 11.92 -0.69 13.36
CA ALA A 9 12.64 0.30 12.57
C ALA A 9 13.03 -0.25 11.18
N GLN A 10 13.44 -1.51 11.09
CA GLN A 10 13.72 -2.19 9.82
C GLN A 10 12.46 -2.32 8.97
N ILE A 11 11.32 -2.67 9.55
CA ILE A 11 10.03 -2.73 8.84
C ILE A 11 9.67 -1.35 8.28
N PHE A 12 9.77 -0.30 9.08
CA PHE A 12 9.48 1.06 8.61
C PHE A 12 10.44 1.52 7.51
N ARG A 13 11.74 1.19 7.60
CA ARG A 13 12.70 1.43 6.51
C ARG A 13 12.34 0.66 5.24
N ALA A 14 11.96 -0.60 5.37
CA ALA A 14 11.54 -1.43 4.24
C ALA A 14 10.27 -0.87 3.58
N MET A 15 9.27 -0.47 4.37
CA MET A 15 8.07 0.22 3.86
C MET A 15 8.45 1.49 3.10
N ALA A 16 9.37 2.31 3.63
CA ALA A 16 9.81 3.51 2.93
C ALA A 16 10.48 3.20 1.58
N ASN A 17 11.30 2.14 1.52
CA ASN A 17 11.97 1.73 0.29
C ASN A 17 10.99 1.19 -0.74
N LEU A 18 10.02 0.35 -0.32
CA LEU A 18 8.97 -0.16 -1.20
C LEU A 18 8.12 0.99 -1.76
N LEU A 19 7.68 1.91 -0.89
CA LEU A 19 6.93 3.10 -1.31
C LEU A 19 7.72 4.00 -2.26
N ALA A 20 9.03 4.16 -2.02
CA ALA A 20 9.90 4.93 -2.91
C ALA A 20 10.05 4.26 -4.29
N ALA A 21 10.24 2.95 -4.32
CA ALA A 21 10.34 2.18 -5.56
C ALA A 21 9.06 2.29 -6.40
N GLN A 22 7.90 2.30 -5.74
CA GLN A 22 6.60 2.48 -6.39
C GLN A 22 6.25 3.95 -6.70
N ARG A 23 7.21 4.89 -6.56
CA ARG A 23 7.02 6.34 -6.77
C ARG A 23 5.84 6.93 -5.99
N ALA A 24 5.55 6.36 -4.82
CA ALA A 24 4.49 6.86 -3.94
C ALA A 24 4.82 8.27 -3.41
N ASN A 25 3.85 8.89 -2.73
CA ASN A 25 3.98 10.25 -2.22
C ASN A 25 5.31 10.46 -1.45
N PRO A 26 6.20 11.37 -1.90
CA PRO A 26 7.49 11.62 -1.26
C PRO A 26 7.41 12.02 0.21
N TYR A 27 6.31 12.67 0.63
CA TYR A 27 6.06 13.01 2.02
C TYR A 27 5.87 11.75 2.88
N ARG A 28 5.10 10.76 2.39
CA ARG A 28 4.90 9.48 3.09
C ARG A 28 6.20 8.71 3.20
N VAL A 29 6.97 8.63 2.12
CA VAL A 29 8.31 7.99 2.12
C VAL A 29 9.20 8.61 3.19
N ARG A 30 9.28 9.94 3.24
CA ARG A 30 10.07 10.66 4.27
C ARG A 30 9.54 10.42 5.69
N ALA A 31 8.23 10.35 5.87
CA ALA A 31 7.63 10.08 7.17
C ALA A 31 8.04 8.71 7.71
N TYR A 32 7.97 7.64 6.89
CA TYR A 32 8.43 6.30 7.30
C TYR A 32 9.93 6.25 7.62
N ARG A 33 10.77 6.95 6.85
CA ARG A 33 12.21 7.04 7.15
C ARG A 33 12.48 7.72 8.48
N LYS A 34 11.88 8.90 8.70
CA LYS A 34 12.01 9.64 9.96
C LYS A 34 11.52 8.83 11.15
N ALA A 35 10.39 8.13 11.00
CA ALA A 35 9.84 7.30 12.04
C ALA A 35 10.78 6.13 12.39
N ALA A 36 11.37 5.47 11.40
CA ALA A 36 12.36 4.42 11.66
C ALA A 36 13.56 4.94 12.45
N ASP A 37 14.08 6.12 12.11
CA ASP A 37 15.19 6.74 12.84
C ASP A 37 14.77 7.13 14.27
N ALA A 38 13.56 7.69 14.44
CA ALA A 38 13.01 8.04 15.74
C ALA A 38 12.82 6.82 16.64
N ILE A 39 12.34 5.69 16.09
CA ILE A 39 12.16 4.43 16.82
C ILE A 39 13.49 3.92 17.41
N LEU A 40 14.59 4.04 16.67
CA LEU A 40 15.92 3.63 17.13
C LEU A 40 16.48 4.55 18.22
N MET A 41 15.95 5.76 18.36
CA MET A 41 16.36 6.74 19.38
C MET A 41 15.50 6.66 20.65
N ILE A 42 14.48 5.80 20.69
CA ILE A 42 13.62 5.64 21.86
C ILE A 42 14.44 5.07 23.01
N THR A 43 14.49 5.80 24.11
CA THR A 43 15.07 5.36 25.38
C THR A 43 13.93 4.93 26.30
N GLY A 44 13.66 3.62 26.37
CA GLY A 44 12.61 3.05 27.22
C GLY A 44 11.84 1.90 26.55
N ASP A 45 10.85 1.36 27.25
CA ASP A 45 10.01 0.29 26.71
C ASP A 45 8.93 0.87 25.78
N LEU A 46 9.00 0.47 24.51
CA LEU A 46 8.02 0.85 23.49
C LEU A 46 6.59 0.46 23.89
N THR A 47 6.43 -0.67 24.57
CA THR A 47 5.14 -1.21 25.03
C THR A 47 4.52 -0.30 26.07
N ASP A 48 5.32 0.25 26.98
CA ASP A 48 4.86 1.19 27.99
C ASP A 48 4.46 2.53 27.37
N LEU A 49 5.25 3.03 26.41
CA LEU A 49 4.91 4.25 25.67
C LEU A 49 3.59 4.08 24.89
N ALA A 50 3.37 2.91 24.31
CA ALA A 50 2.11 2.56 23.65
C ALA A 50 0.94 2.50 24.63
N ALA A 51 1.09 1.83 25.77
CA ALA A 51 0.06 1.72 26.80
C ALA A 51 -0.36 3.09 27.36
N ARG A 52 0.58 4.03 27.45
CA ARG A 52 0.34 5.42 27.89
C ARG A 52 -0.15 6.34 26.77
N ARG A 53 -0.30 5.84 25.53
CA ARG A 53 -0.63 6.63 24.33
C ARG A 53 0.35 7.78 24.03
N GLN A 54 1.60 7.62 24.45
CA GLN A 54 2.66 8.63 24.29
C GLN A 54 3.47 8.46 23.00
N LEU A 55 3.15 7.46 22.16
CA LEU A 55 3.83 7.26 20.87
C LEU A 55 3.76 8.50 19.96
N GLN A 56 2.67 9.28 20.05
CA GLN A 56 2.49 10.49 19.26
C GLN A 56 3.31 11.69 19.76
N GLU A 57 3.88 11.60 20.97
CA GLU A 57 4.78 12.61 21.52
C GLU A 57 6.19 12.50 20.90
N ILE A 58 6.49 11.37 20.26
CA ILE A 58 7.78 11.11 19.61
C ILE A 58 7.87 11.93 18.31
N PRO A 59 8.87 12.80 18.16
CA PRO A 59 9.04 13.60 16.96
C PRO A 59 9.13 12.72 15.70
N GLY A 60 8.22 12.96 14.75
CA GLY A 60 8.16 12.20 13.50
C GLY A 60 7.19 11.01 13.53
N ILE A 61 6.56 10.70 14.66
CA ILE A 61 5.53 9.66 14.77
C ILE A 61 4.16 10.33 14.92
N GLY A 62 3.40 10.39 13.82
CA GLY A 62 2.01 10.86 13.83
C GLY A 62 1.00 9.73 14.13
N LYS A 63 -0.29 10.08 14.19
CA LYS A 63 -1.39 9.15 14.50
C LYS A 63 -1.40 7.85 13.67
N ASP A 64 -1.19 7.94 12.35
CA ASP A 64 -1.15 6.74 11.47
C ASP A 64 0.05 5.84 11.80
N LEU A 65 1.22 6.44 12.07
CA LEU A 65 2.43 5.70 12.39
C LEU A 65 2.32 5.06 13.78
N ALA A 66 1.82 5.81 14.77
CA ALA A 66 1.55 5.28 16.11
C ALA A 66 0.61 4.07 16.06
N GLY A 67 -0.47 4.13 15.27
CA GLY A 67 -1.38 2.98 15.10
C GLY A 67 -0.68 1.74 14.51
N LYS A 68 0.28 1.92 13.59
CA LYS A 68 1.07 0.79 13.04
C LYS A 68 2.05 0.21 14.06
N ILE A 69 2.58 1.05 14.94
CA ILE A 69 3.44 0.60 16.04
C ILE A 69 2.63 -0.22 17.04
N GLU A 70 1.45 0.25 17.43
CA GLU A 70 0.52 -0.50 18.28
C GLU A 70 0.10 -1.84 17.64
N GLU A 71 -0.18 -1.83 16.34
CA GLU A 71 -0.48 -3.04 15.56
C GLU A 71 0.69 -4.04 15.60
N PHE A 72 1.92 -3.57 15.40
CA PHE A 72 3.12 -4.41 15.50
C PHE A 72 3.33 -4.97 16.90
N LEU A 73 3.12 -4.16 17.94
CA LEU A 73 3.25 -4.61 19.33
C LEU A 73 2.22 -5.69 19.68
N THR A 74 1.01 -5.60 19.11
CA THR A 74 -0.09 -6.52 19.40
C THR A 74 0.00 -7.80 18.56
N THR A 75 0.31 -7.67 17.26
CA THR A 75 0.21 -8.78 16.29
C THR A 75 1.57 -9.33 15.84
N GLY A 76 2.65 -8.60 16.10
CA GLY A 76 3.98 -8.89 15.57
C GLY A 76 4.17 -8.50 14.09
N THR A 77 3.13 -7.99 13.43
CA THR A 77 3.14 -7.64 12.00
C THR A 77 2.51 -6.28 11.77
N ILE A 78 2.74 -5.71 10.59
CA ILE A 78 2.06 -4.49 10.16
C ILE A 78 1.35 -4.83 8.87
N ARG A 79 0.01 -4.81 8.86
CA ARG A 79 -0.77 -5.17 7.69
C ARG A 79 -0.36 -4.37 6.46
N ALA A 80 -0.11 -3.08 6.62
CA ALA A 80 0.35 -2.22 5.52
C ALA A 80 1.72 -2.65 4.95
N TYR A 81 2.60 -3.23 5.78
CA TYR A 81 3.88 -3.77 5.30
C TYR A 81 3.70 -5.09 4.55
N GLU A 82 2.86 -5.98 5.08
CA GLU A 82 2.55 -7.25 4.40
C GLU A 82 1.86 -7.00 3.05
N GLU A 83 0.92 -6.06 2.98
CA GLU A 83 0.29 -5.61 1.73
C GLU A 83 1.34 -5.09 0.73
N LEU A 84 2.30 -4.26 1.18
CA LEU A 84 3.35 -3.72 0.31
C LEU A 84 4.35 -4.78 -0.19
N ARG A 85 4.54 -5.87 0.56
CA ARG A 85 5.50 -6.94 0.24
C ARG A 85 4.85 -8.08 -0.53
N THR A 86 3.53 -8.22 -0.47
CA THR A 86 2.80 -9.28 -1.16
C THR A 86 2.79 -8.97 -2.65
N PRO A 87 3.35 -9.86 -3.51
CA PRO A 87 3.29 -9.66 -4.95
C PRO A 87 1.84 -9.74 -5.43
N LEU A 88 1.49 -8.86 -6.38
CA LEU A 88 0.19 -8.91 -7.02
C LEU A 88 0.07 -10.15 -7.93
N PRO A 89 -1.14 -10.72 -8.09
CA PRO A 89 -1.41 -11.66 -9.17
C PRO A 89 -1.00 -11.05 -10.50
N LYS A 90 -0.46 -11.86 -11.41
CA LYS A 90 0.08 -11.38 -12.70
C LYS A 90 -0.95 -10.54 -13.48
N GLU A 91 -2.18 -11.03 -13.55
CA GLU A 91 -3.32 -10.36 -14.20
C GLU A 91 -3.60 -8.97 -13.62
N VAL A 92 -3.47 -8.80 -12.31
CA VAL A 92 -3.65 -7.53 -11.61
C VAL A 92 -2.44 -6.63 -11.82
N ALA A 93 -1.23 -7.18 -11.73
CA ALA A 93 0.01 -6.43 -11.97
C ALA A 93 0.04 -5.84 -13.39
N GLU A 94 -0.50 -6.55 -14.39
CA GLU A 94 -0.64 -6.05 -15.76
C GLU A 94 -1.49 -4.78 -15.86
N TRP A 95 -2.38 -4.50 -14.91
CA TRP A 95 -3.16 -3.27 -14.88
C TRP A 95 -2.28 -2.03 -14.71
N ALA A 96 -1.07 -2.17 -14.16
CA ALA A 96 -0.14 -1.05 -14.04
C ALA A 96 0.35 -0.54 -15.42
N SER A 97 0.14 -1.31 -16.49
CA SER A 97 0.37 -0.87 -17.86
C SER A 97 -0.76 0.00 -18.44
N LEU A 98 -1.92 0.05 -17.77
CA LEU A 98 -3.06 0.82 -18.24
C LEU A 98 -2.85 2.32 -18.02
N PRO A 99 -3.48 3.18 -18.84
CA PRO A 99 -3.30 4.62 -18.76
C PRO A 99 -3.69 5.17 -17.39
N GLY A 100 -2.78 5.91 -16.75
CA GLY A 100 -3.04 6.54 -15.45
C GLY A 100 -2.96 5.60 -14.24
N LEU A 101 -2.73 4.31 -14.44
CA LEU A 101 -2.45 3.37 -13.37
C LEU A 101 -0.93 3.23 -13.14
N SER A 102 -0.56 2.91 -11.91
CA SER A 102 0.82 2.64 -11.48
C SER A 102 0.82 1.45 -10.53
N ASP A 103 1.95 0.78 -10.36
CA ASP A 103 2.06 -0.40 -9.47
C ASP A 103 1.57 -0.10 -8.05
N ALA A 104 1.87 1.09 -7.52
CA ALA A 104 1.37 1.57 -6.24
C ALA A 104 -0.15 1.68 -6.21
N LEU A 105 -0.74 2.30 -7.25
CA LEU A 105 -2.18 2.49 -7.32
C LEU A 105 -2.89 1.15 -7.47
N VAL A 106 -2.43 0.27 -8.37
CA VAL A 106 -2.99 -1.07 -8.57
C VAL A 106 -2.91 -1.89 -7.28
N SER A 107 -1.76 -1.85 -6.58
CA SER A 107 -1.61 -2.54 -5.29
C SER A 107 -2.60 -2.01 -4.26
N TYR A 108 -2.79 -0.70 -4.22
CA TYR A 108 -3.77 -0.07 -3.35
C TYR A 108 -5.21 -0.49 -3.70
N LEU A 109 -5.58 -0.51 -4.99
CA LEU A 109 -6.91 -0.96 -5.44
C LEU A 109 -7.16 -2.42 -5.03
N TYR A 110 -6.18 -3.29 -5.20
CA TYR A 110 -6.29 -4.71 -4.88
C TYR A 110 -6.39 -4.96 -3.37
N PHE A 111 -5.47 -4.43 -2.55
CA PHE A 111 -5.42 -4.72 -1.12
C PHE A 111 -6.40 -3.89 -0.27
N ARG A 112 -6.67 -2.63 -0.65
CA ARG A 112 -7.51 -1.71 0.15
C ARG A 112 -8.94 -1.64 -0.32
N LEU A 113 -9.16 -1.58 -1.64
CA LEU A 113 -10.51 -1.51 -2.21
C LEU A 113 -11.03 -2.88 -2.64
N ASN A 114 -10.21 -3.93 -2.48
CA ASN A 114 -10.56 -5.32 -2.83
C ASN A 114 -11.01 -5.48 -4.28
N ILE A 115 -10.46 -4.67 -5.19
CA ILE A 115 -10.70 -4.71 -6.63
C ILE A 115 -9.87 -5.85 -7.22
N ARG A 116 -10.53 -6.95 -7.60
CA ARG A 116 -9.85 -8.18 -8.05
C ARG A 116 -10.10 -8.52 -9.51
N SER A 117 -11.10 -7.91 -10.13
CA SER A 117 -11.43 -8.12 -11.54
C SER A 117 -11.46 -6.83 -12.36
N LEU A 118 -11.32 -6.97 -13.69
CA LEU A 118 -11.51 -5.85 -14.61
C LEU A 118 -12.94 -5.27 -14.54
N ALA A 119 -13.93 -6.08 -14.14
CA ALA A 119 -15.31 -5.60 -13.96
C ALA A 119 -15.44 -4.68 -12.72
N ASP A 120 -14.74 -5.02 -11.64
CA ASP A 120 -14.66 -4.17 -10.44
C ASP A 120 -13.93 -2.86 -10.76
N LEU A 121 -12.82 -2.95 -11.50
CA LEU A 121 -12.05 -1.78 -11.93
C LEU A 121 -12.88 -0.87 -12.85
N GLU A 122 -13.59 -1.45 -13.82
CA GLU A 122 -14.50 -0.72 -14.72
C GLU A 122 -15.58 0.02 -13.91
N SER A 123 -16.19 -0.65 -12.93
CA SER A 123 -17.21 -0.05 -12.07
C SER A 123 -16.64 1.10 -11.24
N LEU A 124 -15.42 0.96 -10.72
CA LEU A 124 -14.74 2.01 -9.98
C LEU A 124 -14.45 3.24 -10.86
N VAL A 125 -13.98 3.03 -12.09
CA VAL A 125 -13.72 4.12 -13.05
C VAL A 125 -15.03 4.79 -13.47
N ALA A 126 -16.07 4.01 -13.78
CA ALA A 126 -17.39 4.51 -14.15
C ALA A 126 -18.07 5.31 -13.03
N SER A 127 -17.75 5.00 -11.77
CA SER A 127 -18.25 5.76 -10.61
C SER A 127 -17.52 7.09 -10.38
N HIS A 128 -16.48 7.41 -11.16
CA HIS A 128 -15.60 8.55 -10.99
C HIS A 128 -14.98 8.66 -9.58
N LEU A 129 -14.84 7.52 -8.90
CA LEU A 129 -14.16 7.42 -7.60
C LEU A 129 -12.65 7.20 -7.76
N LEU A 130 -12.18 6.82 -8.95
CA LEU A 130 -10.75 6.60 -9.18
C LEU A 130 -9.96 7.91 -9.12
N ARG A 131 -10.49 9.01 -9.67
CA ARG A 131 -9.86 10.34 -9.58
C ARG A 131 -9.63 10.86 -8.16
N THR A 132 -10.33 10.33 -7.16
CA THR A 132 -10.13 10.72 -5.75
C THR A 132 -9.05 9.88 -5.08
N GLN A 133 -8.55 8.84 -5.73
CA GLN A 133 -7.54 7.96 -5.18
C GLN A 133 -6.12 8.55 -5.33
N PRO A 134 -5.29 8.46 -4.28
CA PRO A 134 -3.93 8.97 -4.32
C PRO A 134 -3.10 8.19 -5.33
N GLY A 135 -2.51 8.90 -6.31
CA GLY A 135 -1.60 8.30 -7.30
C GLY A 135 -2.23 8.06 -8.67
N PHE A 136 -3.52 8.37 -8.86
CA PHE A 136 -4.10 8.45 -10.20
C PHE A 136 -3.80 9.81 -10.84
N SER A 137 -3.33 9.80 -12.08
CA SER A 137 -3.00 11.03 -12.82
C SER A 137 -3.37 10.97 -14.30
N GLY A 138 -4.21 10.01 -14.70
CA GLY A 138 -4.62 9.81 -16.09
C GLY A 138 -6.02 10.28 -16.41
N SER A 139 -6.42 10.10 -17.67
CA SER A 139 -7.81 10.28 -18.11
C SER A 139 -8.63 9.03 -17.78
N GLU A 140 -9.75 9.20 -17.06
CA GLU A 140 -10.68 8.10 -16.75
C GLU A 140 -11.29 7.51 -18.03
N ASP A 141 -11.53 8.34 -19.06
CA ASP A 141 -12.08 7.90 -20.34
C ASP A 141 -11.09 7.00 -21.11
N ASP A 142 -9.82 7.38 -21.13
CA ASP A 142 -8.77 6.57 -21.78
C ASP A 142 -8.55 5.25 -21.06
N LEU A 143 -8.59 5.28 -19.72
CA LEU A 143 -8.52 4.09 -18.89
C LEU A 143 -9.73 3.17 -19.14
N LEU A 144 -10.94 3.73 -19.16
CA LEU A 144 -12.16 2.96 -19.42
C LEU A 144 -12.14 2.30 -20.81
N ALA A 145 -11.68 3.03 -21.82
CA ALA A 145 -11.50 2.50 -23.17
C ALA A 145 -10.42 1.41 -23.23
N ALA A 146 -9.33 1.53 -22.46
CA ALA A 146 -8.31 0.49 -22.34
C ALA A 146 -8.86 -0.77 -21.64
N ILE A 147 -9.59 -0.62 -20.53
CA ILE A 147 -10.22 -1.73 -19.79
C ILE A 147 -11.19 -2.50 -20.70
N ARG A 148 -12.06 -1.80 -21.43
CA ARG A 148 -13.03 -2.43 -22.33
C ARG A 148 -12.35 -3.20 -23.46
N ARG A 149 -11.24 -2.68 -24.01
CA ARG A 149 -10.43 -3.40 -25.00
C ARG A 149 -9.83 -4.68 -24.41
N GLN A 150 -9.26 -4.60 -23.21
CA GLN A 150 -8.69 -5.76 -22.50
C GLN A 150 -9.76 -6.84 -22.22
N ARG A 151 -10.96 -6.44 -21.78
CA ARG A 151 -12.08 -7.37 -21.55
C ARG A 151 -12.58 -8.02 -22.85
N ALA A 152 -12.61 -7.28 -23.95
CA ALA A 152 -13.02 -7.81 -25.24
C ALA A 152 -12.00 -8.84 -25.77
N SER A 153 -10.70 -8.64 -25.52
CA SER A 153 -9.67 -9.64 -25.83
C SER A 153 -9.72 -10.86 -24.92
N ASP A 154 -9.99 -10.70 -23.61
CA ASP A 154 -10.16 -11.84 -22.69
C ASP A 154 -11.41 -12.67 -23.04
N ALA A 155 -12.50 -12.04 -23.46
CA ALA A 155 -13.73 -12.74 -23.89
C ALA A 155 -13.55 -13.59 -25.17
N LEU A 156 -12.47 -13.38 -25.92
CA LEU A 156 -12.08 -14.19 -27.09
C LEU A 156 -11.19 -15.38 -26.72
N THR A 157 -10.74 -15.49 -25.46
CA THR A 157 -10.00 -16.64 -24.96
C THR A 157 -10.96 -17.48 -24.11
N PRO A 158 -11.49 -18.62 -24.62
CA PRO A 158 -12.34 -19.47 -23.81
C PRO A 158 -11.56 -19.93 -22.57
N PRO A 159 -12.22 -20.19 -21.43
CA PRO A 159 -11.55 -20.75 -20.26
C PRO A 159 -10.93 -22.07 -20.69
N VAL A 160 -9.60 -22.15 -20.62
CA VAL A 160 -8.89 -23.43 -20.71
C VAL A 160 -9.32 -24.21 -19.49
N GLU A 161 -10.28 -25.11 -19.67
CA GLU A 161 -10.58 -26.19 -18.72
C GLU A 161 -9.25 -26.86 -18.37
N ALA A 162 -8.86 -26.75 -17.10
CA ALA A 162 -7.76 -27.52 -16.55
C ALA A 162 -8.29 -28.93 -16.18
N PRO A 163 -7.48 -29.98 -16.40
CA PRO A 163 -7.89 -31.40 -16.29
C PRO A 163 -8.16 -31.88 -14.87
#